data_AF-A0AB33U7G2-F1
#
_entry.id   AF-A0AB33U7G2-F1
#
_cell.length_a   1.000
_cell.length_b   1.000
_cell.length_c   1.000
_cell.angle_alpha   90.00
_cell.angle_beta   90.00
_cell.angle_gamma   90.00
#
_symmetry.space_group_name_H-M   'P 1'
#
loop_
_entity.id
_entity.type
_entity.pdbx_description
1 polymer ?
#
loop_
_entity_poly.entity_id
_entity_poly.type
_entity_poly.pdbx_seq_one_letter_code
_entity_poly.pdbx_strand_id
1 'polypeptide(L)'
;MNKRIKKKKQKAAYKIPKHIIRLARRWTELDSEIVFMAEFQDIENSYYPKKLVGNCTRKHKRINNFLINFESDYIFRCHFFICRNAYGEPQGDGEYCDQFGGYSEDDFHGVYYYPIGENLYFAYNYEC
;
A
#
# COMPACT_ATOMS: atom_id res chain seq x y z
N MET A 1 3.85 -11.68 28.21
CA MET A 1 3.34 -12.04 26.86
C MET A 1 4.53 -12.43 25.97
N ASN A 2 4.47 -13.56 25.26
CA ASN A 2 5.62 -14.14 24.56
C ASN A 2 6.00 -13.32 23.31
N LYS A 3 7.30 -13.01 23.07
CA LYS A 3 7.77 -12.19 21.93
C LYS A 3 7.23 -12.71 20.57
N ARG A 4 7.12 -14.04 20.43
CA ARG A 4 6.58 -14.71 19.24
C ARG A 4 5.08 -14.43 19.01
N ILE A 5 4.31 -14.23 20.08
CA ILE A 5 2.88 -13.90 20.02
C ILE A 5 2.69 -12.42 19.64
N LYS A 6 3.51 -11.50 20.20
CA LYS A 6 3.51 -10.07 19.81
C LYS A 6 3.82 -9.91 18.32
N LYS A 7 4.87 -10.57 17.83
CA LYS A 7 5.25 -10.57 16.40
C LYS A 7 4.16 -11.15 15.48
N LYS A 8 3.44 -12.20 15.90
CA LYS A 8 2.31 -12.76 15.14
C LYS A 8 1.12 -11.79 15.05
N LYS A 9 0.76 -11.13 16.16
CA LYS A 9 -0.34 -10.14 16.19
C LYS A 9 0.00 -8.92 15.33
N GLN A 10 1.22 -8.40 15.45
CA GLN A 10 1.72 -7.31 14.61
C GLN A 10 1.68 -7.71 13.12
N LYS A 11 2.25 -8.86 12.73
CA LYS A 11 2.15 -9.36 11.35
C LYS A 11 0.71 -9.48 10.82
N ALA A 12 -0.23 -9.90 11.67
CA ALA A 12 -1.63 -9.99 11.26
C ALA A 12 -2.28 -8.61 11.08
N ALA A 13 -1.87 -7.62 11.87
CA ALA A 13 -2.38 -6.25 11.75
C ALA A 13 -1.92 -5.55 10.46
N TYR A 14 -0.74 -5.89 9.93
CA TYR A 14 -0.27 -5.34 8.66
C TYR A 14 -0.82 -6.05 7.41
N LYS A 15 -1.47 -7.22 7.56
CA LYS A 15 -2.03 -7.94 6.42
C LYS A 15 -3.27 -7.22 5.88
N ILE A 16 -3.14 -6.68 4.67
CA ILE A 16 -4.25 -6.03 3.98
C ILE A 16 -5.31 -7.07 3.60
N PRO A 17 -6.61 -6.76 3.77
CA PRO A 17 -7.68 -7.62 3.31
C PRO A 17 -7.60 -7.96 1.82
N LYS A 18 -7.83 -9.23 1.46
CA LYS A 18 -7.84 -9.71 0.06
C LYS A 18 -8.78 -8.92 -0.86
N HIS A 19 -9.83 -8.30 -0.32
CA HIS A 19 -10.74 -7.48 -1.11
C HIS A 19 -10.05 -6.21 -1.66
N ILE A 20 -9.13 -5.60 -0.91
CA ILE A 20 -8.36 -4.43 -1.37
C ILE A 20 -7.40 -4.84 -2.47
N ILE A 21 -6.72 -5.97 -2.30
CA ILE A 21 -5.86 -6.55 -3.34
C ILE A 21 -6.66 -6.80 -4.62
N ARG A 22 -7.90 -7.33 -4.51
CA ARG A 22 -8.81 -7.50 -5.65
C ARG A 22 -9.19 -6.18 -6.34
N LEU A 23 -9.41 -5.11 -5.58
CA LEU A 23 -9.68 -3.78 -6.14
C LEU A 23 -8.46 -3.22 -6.89
N ALA A 24 -7.26 -3.53 -6.41
CA ALA A 24 -6.00 -3.13 -7.02
C ALA A 24 -5.60 -3.96 -8.26
N ARG A 25 -6.17 -5.15 -8.50
CA ARG A 25 -5.84 -5.98 -9.69
C ARG A 25 -6.07 -5.32 -11.05
N ARG A 26 -6.88 -4.26 -11.10
CA ARG A 26 -7.14 -3.48 -12.32
C ARG A 26 -6.33 -2.19 -12.38
N TRP A 27 -5.42 -2.00 -11.44
CA TRP A 27 -4.53 -0.85 -11.44
C TRP A 27 -3.34 -1.12 -12.32
N THR A 28 -2.94 -0.07 -13.02
CA THR A 28 -1.80 -0.06 -13.91
C THR A 28 -0.80 0.99 -13.46
N GLU A 29 0.35 1.07 -14.12
CA GLU A 29 1.34 2.12 -13.85
C GLU A 29 0.75 3.52 -14.04
N LEU A 30 -0.14 3.68 -15.03
CA LEU A 30 -0.86 4.93 -15.28
C LEU A 30 -1.70 5.39 -14.09
N ASP A 31 -2.26 4.44 -13.33
CA ASP A 31 -3.00 4.79 -12.10
C ASP A 31 -2.08 5.35 -11.03
N SER A 32 -0.87 4.80 -10.89
CA SER A 32 0.11 5.27 -9.91
C SER A 32 0.72 6.61 -10.32
N GLU A 33 1.01 6.78 -11.61
CA GLU A 33 1.45 8.06 -12.17
C GLU A 33 0.42 9.16 -11.93
N ILE A 34 -0.86 8.90 -12.25
CA ILE A 34 -1.93 9.88 -12.03
C ILE A 34 -2.13 10.20 -10.54
N VAL A 35 -2.00 9.22 -9.64
CA VAL A 35 -2.07 9.47 -8.19
C VAL A 35 -0.89 10.33 -7.73
N PHE A 36 0.33 9.96 -8.11
CA PHE A 36 1.53 10.74 -7.79
C PHE A 36 1.41 12.19 -8.30
N MET A 37 1.00 12.36 -9.55
CA MET A 37 0.78 13.67 -10.14
C MET A 37 -0.33 14.45 -9.43
N ALA A 38 -1.40 13.80 -8.96
CA ALA A 38 -2.46 14.46 -8.21
C ALA A 38 -2.06 14.86 -6.78
N GLU A 39 -1.12 14.14 -6.17
CA GLU A 39 -0.63 14.43 -4.81
C GLU A 39 0.50 15.46 -4.79
N PHE A 40 1.36 15.47 -5.81
CA PHE A 40 2.60 16.25 -5.80
C PHE A 40 2.72 17.28 -6.93
N GLN A 41 1.81 17.28 -7.91
CA GLN A 41 1.85 18.20 -9.07
C GLN A 41 0.46 18.75 -9.42
N ASP A 42 0.41 19.69 -10.35
CA ASP A 42 -0.84 20.24 -10.87
C ASP A 42 -1.41 19.35 -11.98
N ILE A 43 -2.22 18.38 -11.58
CA ILE A 43 -2.86 17.46 -12.53
C ILE A 43 -3.94 18.14 -13.38
N GLU A 44 -4.50 19.27 -12.94
CA GLU A 44 -5.53 19.99 -13.70
C GLU A 44 -4.96 20.63 -14.97
N ASN A 45 -3.66 20.93 -14.96
CA ASN A 45 -2.88 21.42 -16.10
C ASN A 45 -2.11 20.34 -16.86
N SER A 46 -2.36 19.05 -16.56
CA SER A 46 -1.71 17.94 -17.27
C SER A 46 -2.32 17.68 -18.65
N TYR A 47 -1.59 16.95 -19.51
CA TYR A 47 -2.07 16.51 -20.84
C TYR A 47 -3.07 15.34 -20.76
N TYR A 48 -3.43 14.87 -19.56
CA TYR A 48 -4.31 13.71 -19.40
C TYR A 48 -5.79 14.08 -19.60
N PRO A 49 -6.59 13.22 -20.24
CA PRO A 49 -8.03 13.43 -20.34
C PRO A 49 -8.68 13.52 -18.96
N LYS A 50 -9.50 14.55 -18.72
CA LYS A 50 -10.20 14.75 -17.42
C LYS A 50 -10.97 13.52 -16.94
N LYS A 51 -11.59 12.77 -17.87
CA LYS A 51 -12.31 11.52 -17.56
C LYS A 51 -11.38 10.43 -17.04
N LEU A 52 -10.17 10.33 -17.57
CA LEU A 52 -9.14 9.38 -17.11
C LEU A 52 -8.71 9.75 -15.69
N VAL A 53 -8.32 11.01 -15.47
CA VAL A 53 -7.93 11.53 -14.15
C VAL A 53 -9.03 11.25 -13.13
N GLY A 54 -10.28 11.61 -13.42
CA GLY A 54 -11.42 11.36 -12.53
C GLY A 54 -11.68 9.88 -12.24
N ASN A 55 -11.38 8.97 -13.19
CA ASN A 55 -11.48 7.53 -12.94
C ASN A 55 -10.39 7.04 -11.98
N CYS A 56 -9.14 7.44 -12.21
CA CYS A 56 -8.00 7.07 -11.38
C CYS A 56 -8.15 7.63 -9.96
N THR A 57 -8.52 8.91 -9.81
CA THR A 57 -8.79 9.52 -8.50
C THR A 57 -9.91 8.79 -7.75
N ARG A 58 -10.99 8.38 -8.43
CA ARG A 58 -12.07 7.60 -7.80
C ARG A 58 -11.60 6.22 -7.34
N LYS A 59 -10.78 5.53 -8.14
CA LYS A 59 -10.17 4.26 -7.75
C LYS A 59 -9.28 4.43 -6.51
N HIS A 60 -8.42 5.45 -6.51
CA HIS A 60 -7.53 5.76 -5.38
C HIS A 60 -8.31 6.07 -4.10
N LYS A 61 -9.27 7.01 -4.16
CA LYS A 61 -10.12 7.36 -3.02
C LYS A 61 -10.87 6.15 -2.45
N ARG A 62 -11.33 5.24 -3.31
CA ARG A 62 -12.00 4.01 -2.86
C ARG A 62 -11.06 3.15 -2.00
N ILE A 63 -9.85 2.87 -2.46
CA ILE A 63 -8.87 2.09 -1.69
C ILE A 63 -8.48 2.83 -0.41
N ASN A 64 -8.16 4.13 -0.51
CA ASN A 64 -7.80 4.96 0.63
C ASN A 64 -8.86 4.94 1.74
N ASN A 65 -10.15 5.08 1.38
CA ASN A 65 -11.23 5.03 2.36
C ASN A 65 -11.38 3.65 3.01
N PHE A 66 -11.13 2.56 2.29
CA PHE A 66 -11.13 1.22 2.90
C PHE A 66 -9.97 1.05 3.88
N LEU A 67 -8.79 1.53 3.53
CA LEU A 67 -7.60 1.46 4.37
C LEU A 67 -7.76 2.30 5.65
N ILE A 68 -8.29 3.52 5.55
CA ILE A 68 -8.60 4.37 6.72
C ILE A 68 -9.52 3.65 7.73
N ASN A 69 -10.50 2.89 7.24
CA ASN A 69 -11.42 2.15 8.11
C ASN A 69 -10.81 0.86 8.70
N PHE A 70 -9.70 0.39 8.14
CA PHE A 70 -9.04 -0.85 8.55
C PHE A 70 -7.85 -0.59 9.48
N GLU A 71 -7.13 0.50 9.26
CA GLU A 71 -6.00 0.95 10.06
C GLU A 71 -6.48 1.26 11.51
N SER A 72 -5.77 0.70 12.50
CA SER A 72 -6.01 0.97 13.93
C SER A 72 -5.15 2.12 14.44
N ASP A 73 -5.47 2.70 15.60
CA ASP A 73 -4.80 3.84 16.24
C ASP A 73 -3.26 3.78 16.38
N TYR A 74 -2.65 2.60 16.19
CA TYR A 74 -1.21 2.35 16.32
C TYR A 74 -0.51 1.95 15.01
N ILE A 75 -1.20 2.06 13.87
CA ILE A 75 -0.61 1.83 12.54
C ILE A 75 -0.90 3.04 11.69
N PHE A 76 0.14 3.77 11.36
CA PHE A 76 0.09 4.92 10.47
C PHE A 76 0.51 4.47 9.08
N ARG A 77 -0.43 4.46 8.13
CA ARG A 77 -0.05 4.34 6.73
C ARG A 77 0.55 5.66 6.27
N CYS A 78 1.78 5.62 5.78
CA CYS A 78 2.38 6.78 5.12
C CYS A 78 1.78 6.97 3.72
N HIS A 79 1.74 5.91 2.89
CA HIS A 79 1.18 5.93 1.53
C HIS A 79 1.01 4.51 0.94
N PHE A 80 0.37 4.40 -0.23
CA PHE A 80 0.34 3.15 -1.01
C PHE A 80 0.49 3.44 -2.52
N PHE A 81 1.05 2.50 -3.28
CA PHE A 81 1.29 2.64 -4.72
C PHE A 81 1.39 1.29 -5.44
N ILE A 82 1.44 1.30 -6.77
CA ILE A 82 1.73 0.09 -7.57
C ILE A 82 3.16 0.13 -8.09
N CYS A 83 3.84 -1.02 -8.06
CA CYS A 83 5.20 -1.16 -8.58
C CYS A 83 5.42 -2.53 -9.23
N ARG A 84 6.48 -2.65 -10.04
CA ARG A 84 6.89 -3.93 -10.65
C ARG A 84 7.76 -4.79 -9.74
N ASN A 85 8.48 -4.15 -8.83
CA ASN A 85 9.48 -4.80 -8.01
C ASN A 85 9.02 -4.83 -6.56
N ALA A 86 9.13 -5.99 -5.93
CA ALA A 86 9.00 -6.16 -4.50
C ALA A 86 10.40 -6.30 -3.89
N TYR A 87 10.57 -5.78 -2.67
CA TYR A 87 11.82 -5.84 -1.92
C TYR A 87 11.59 -6.47 -0.55
N GLY A 88 12.68 -6.85 0.11
CA GLY A 88 12.67 -7.44 1.45
C GLY A 88 12.39 -8.94 1.48
N GLU A 89 11.92 -9.40 2.62
CA GLU A 89 11.82 -10.82 2.95
C GLU A 89 10.50 -11.45 2.48
N PRO A 90 10.51 -12.65 1.87
CA PRO A 90 9.31 -13.37 1.51
C PRO A 90 8.40 -13.66 2.71
N GLN A 91 7.10 -13.39 2.58
CA GLN A 91 6.09 -13.64 3.61
C GLN A 91 5.16 -14.83 3.30
N GLY A 92 5.27 -15.42 2.10
CA GLY A 92 4.39 -16.46 1.58
C GLY A 92 3.36 -15.89 0.58
N ASP A 93 2.75 -16.74 -0.24
CA ASP A 93 1.77 -16.35 -1.27
C ASP A 93 2.27 -15.29 -2.28
N GLY A 94 3.59 -15.18 -2.46
CA GLY A 94 4.22 -14.16 -3.31
C GLY A 94 4.26 -12.76 -2.68
N GLU A 95 3.88 -12.62 -1.40
CA GLU A 95 3.99 -11.39 -0.62
C GLU A 95 5.44 -11.18 -0.13
N TYR A 96 5.87 -9.91 -0.08
CA TYR A 96 7.17 -9.52 0.48
C TYR A 96 6.98 -8.42 1.52
N CYS A 97 7.93 -8.34 2.45
CA CYS A 97 7.96 -7.28 3.46
C CYS A 97 9.38 -6.77 3.63
N ASP A 98 9.58 -5.49 3.31
CA ASP A 98 10.80 -4.76 3.58
C ASP A 98 10.60 -3.93 4.84
N GLN A 99 10.95 -4.51 5.99
CA GLN A 99 10.71 -3.93 7.31
C GLN A 99 12.03 -3.49 7.95
N PHE A 100 12.01 -2.29 8.51
CA PHE A 100 13.09 -1.72 9.28
C PHE A 100 12.63 -1.46 10.73
N GLY A 101 13.52 -1.74 11.68
CA GLY A 101 13.35 -1.34 13.08
C GLY A 101 13.92 0.06 13.29
N GLY A 102 13.16 0.91 13.96
CA GLY A 102 13.58 2.23 14.41
C GLY A 102 14.46 2.18 15.66
N TYR A 103 14.55 3.32 16.34
CA TYR A 103 15.43 3.49 17.51
C TYR A 103 14.92 2.75 18.75
N SER A 104 13.60 2.55 18.85
CA SER A 104 12.96 1.77 19.92
C SER A 104 12.49 0.41 19.43
N GLU A 105 12.40 -0.60 20.33
CA GLU A 105 11.90 -1.95 19.99
C GLU A 105 10.42 -1.97 19.53
N ASP A 106 9.74 -0.82 19.55
CA ASP A 106 8.35 -0.65 19.16
C ASP A 106 8.17 0.22 17.90
N ASP A 107 9.18 0.97 17.46
CA ASP A 107 9.15 1.72 16.21
C ASP A 107 9.49 0.81 15.03
N PHE A 108 8.54 0.59 14.12
CA PHE A 108 8.82 -0.09 12.86
C PHE A 108 8.20 0.66 11.70
N HIS A 109 8.97 0.80 10.64
CA HIS A 109 8.48 1.26 9.35
C HIS A 109 8.84 0.24 8.28
N GLY A 110 8.07 0.23 7.20
CA GLY A 110 8.36 -0.68 6.11
C GLY A 110 7.29 -0.69 5.04
N VAL A 111 7.53 -1.58 4.06
CA VAL A 111 6.67 -1.73 2.89
C VAL A 111 6.26 -3.19 2.77
N TYR A 112 4.95 -3.42 2.78
CA TYR A 112 4.39 -4.70 2.33
C TYR A 112 4.09 -4.64 0.85
N TYR A 113 4.51 -5.67 0.12
CA TYR A 113 4.24 -5.84 -1.30
C TYR A 113 3.28 -7.01 -1.50
N TYR A 114 2.09 -6.72 -2.03
CA TYR A 114 1.06 -7.72 -2.32
C TYR A 114 0.92 -7.93 -3.82
N PRO A 115 1.05 -9.15 -4.35
CA PRO A 115 0.92 -9.40 -5.78
C PRO A 115 -0.52 -9.12 -6.23
N ILE A 116 -0.68 -8.31 -7.29
CA ILE A 116 -1.99 -7.98 -7.87
C ILE A 116 -2.20 -8.53 -9.30
N GLY A 117 -1.17 -9.17 -9.88
CA GLY A 117 -1.18 -9.73 -11.23
C GLY A 117 -0.28 -8.95 -12.18
N GLU A 118 -0.06 -9.47 -13.38
CA GLU A 118 0.73 -8.80 -14.45
C GLU A 118 2.14 -8.34 -14.01
N ASN A 119 2.77 -9.08 -13.09
CA ASN A 119 4.05 -8.72 -12.47
C ASN A 119 4.02 -7.37 -11.73
N LEU A 120 2.86 -7.00 -11.19
CA LEU A 120 2.64 -5.82 -10.37
C LEU A 120 2.35 -6.18 -8.92
N TYR A 121 2.79 -5.30 -8.04
CA TYR A 121 2.60 -5.35 -6.59
C TYR A 121 1.89 -4.10 -6.12
N PHE A 122 0.92 -4.28 -5.24
CA PHE A 122 0.39 -3.23 -4.38
C PHE A 122 1.33 -3.05 -3.19
N ALA A 123 2.05 -1.93 -3.17
CA ALA A 123 2.94 -1.54 -2.09
C ALA A 123 2.17 -0.72 -1.05
N TYR A 124 2.29 -1.10 0.22
CA TYR A 124 1.68 -0.44 1.36
C TYR A 124 2.73 -0.06 2.38
N ASN A 125 2.94 1.24 2.55
CA ASN A 125 3.92 1.77 3.48
C ASN A 125 3.25 2.02 4.82
N TYR A 126 3.86 1.48 5.86
CA TYR A 126 3.37 1.59 7.21
C TYR A 126 4.48 2.07 8.14
N GLU A 127 4.04 2.68 9.23
CA GLU A 127 4.83 3.09 10.38
C GLU A 127 4.01 2.77 11.64
N CYS A 128 4.66 2.27 12.69
CA CYS A 128 4.05 1.95 13.97
C CYS A 128 5.02 2.20 15.12
#